data_AF-M2R0D4-F1
#
_entry.id   AF-M2R0D4-F1
#
_cell.length_a   1.000
_cell.length_b   1.000
_cell.length_c   1.000
_cell.angle_alpha   90.00
_cell.angle_beta   90.00
_cell.angle_gamma   90.00
#
_symmetry.space_group_name_H-M   'P 1'
#
loop_
_entity.id
_entity.type
_entity.pdbx_description
1 polymer ?
#
loop_
_entity_poly.entity_id
_entity_poly.type
_entity_poly.pdbx_seq_one_letter_code
_entity_poly.pdbx_strand_id
1 'polypeptide(L)'
;MHLRCTICLEDIAQNLMATRCGHLYCTECATMNFNQHNAKCALCRRPSTFEDLIMLYPDYGDTKNPVSSSRKPSESPQAIARAKLDSLASQAIEGCHQALQRDDTASQTIVFARIRLNDLATALSALSDGNVDPTTQTLYQRMLPLLNELTMTSRPNVERLRVLASEAIRFEAERNESISQLRSANTRISELEARVRSLVENKQVRELRRNLASANDRISNLQDRVQALLVKGNQAMERVDRTEQEVRVLTSNLQRVKKSLAKAEELVAEEHDKFLQERQRRVQLKSRLSEIDALEEQLTKERKKSRQFMLIAQNLSAENEKYKEKPTSQEEIRSIPTSKRRVRFVVP
;
A
#
# COMPACT_ATOMS: atom_id res chain seq x y z
N MET A 1 19.49 33.65 -29.56
CA MET A 1 19.56 32.53 -28.60
C MET A 1 21.04 32.30 -28.31
N HIS A 2 21.49 32.48 -27.07
CA HIS A 2 22.89 32.22 -26.68
C HIS A 2 23.05 30.74 -26.35
N LEU A 3 24.07 30.10 -26.91
CA LEU A 3 24.41 28.71 -26.62
C LEU A 3 25.25 28.69 -25.33
N ARG A 4 24.83 27.90 -24.33
CA ARG A 4 25.51 27.79 -23.03
C ARG A 4 26.13 26.42 -22.82
N CYS A 5 27.28 26.37 -22.17
CA CYS A 5 27.93 25.13 -21.76
C CYS A 5 27.09 24.46 -20.67
N THR A 6 26.79 23.16 -20.81
CA THR A 6 25.94 22.48 -19.81
C THR A 6 26.70 22.09 -18.53
N ILE A 7 28.02 22.33 -18.48
CA ILE A 7 28.87 22.07 -17.30
C ILE A 7 29.12 23.36 -16.52
N CYS A 8 29.72 24.39 -17.15
CA CYS A 8 30.01 25.66 -16.47
C CYS A 8 28.88 26.71 -16.55
N LEU A 9 27.86 26.49 -17.40
CA LEU A 9 26.73 27.40 -17.63
C LEU A 9 27.10 28.76 -18.25
N GLU A 10 28.34 28.93 -18.70
CA GLU A 10 28.82 30.13 -19.40
C GLU A 10 28.36 30.16 -20.87
N ASP A 11 28.19 31.38 -21.40
CA ASP A 11 27.85 31.60 -22.81
C ASP A 11 29.07 31.28 -23.70
N ILE A 12 28.88 30.38 -24.67
CA ILE A 12 29.96 29.92 -25.55
C ILE A 12 29.93 30.73 -26.85
N ALA A 13 30.84 31.70 -26.96
CA ALA A 13 30.98 32.49 -28.19
C ALA A 13 31.91 31.83 -29.23
N GLN A 14 32.92 31.07 -28.78
CA GLN A 14 33.95 30.42 -29.60
C GLN A 14 34.31 29.05 -29.01
N ASN A 15 34.96 28.19 -29.79
CA ASN A 15 35.51 26.92 -29.30
C ASN A 15 34.43 25.99 -28.67
N LEU A 16 33.38 25.75 -29.47
CA LEU A 16 32.23 24.93 -29.12
C LEU A 16 32.41 23.49 -29.61
N MET A 17 32.28 22.53 -28.69
CA MET A 17 32.30 21.09 -29.00
C MET A 17 30.92 20.47 -28.78
N ALA A 18 30.48 19.64 -29.72
CA ALA A 18 29.22 18.91 -29.66
C ALA A 18 29.46 17.40 -29.57
N THR A 19 28.71 16.73 -28.68
CA THR A 19 28.64 15.26 -28.66
C THR A 19 27.78 14.73 -29.80
N ARG A 20 27.95 13.46 -30.18
CA ARG A 20 27.06 12.77 -31.14
C ARG A 20 25.58 12.71 -30.71
N CYS A 21 25.29 12.95 -29.43
CA CYS A 21 23.93 13.05 -28.92
C CYS A 21 23.34 14.48 -28.96
N GLY A 22 24.09 15.46 -29.46
CA GLY A 22 23.64 16.84 -29.66
C GLY A 22 23.88 17.80 -28.48
N HIS A 23 24.50 17.35 -27.39
CA HIS A 23 24.81 18.22 -26.25
C HIS A 23 26.13 18.97 -26.43
N LEU A 24 26.15 20.23 -25.98
CA LEU A 24 27.18 21.23 -26.25
C LEU A 24 28.02 21.58 -25.02
N TYR A 25 29.32 21.75 -25.21
CA TYR A 25 30.31 22.05 -24.19
C TYR A 25 31.35 23.05 -24.72
N CYS A 26 31.92 23.91 -23.87
CA CYS A 26 33.15 24.63 -24.22
C CYS A 26 34.34 23.67 -24.25
N THR A 27 35.38 23.97 -25.03
CA THR A 27 36.56 23.10 -25.21
C THR A 27 37.22 22.69 -23.90
N GLU A 28 37.31 23.58 -22.90
CA GLU A 28 37.90 23.27 -21.59
C GLU A 28 37.08 22.20 -20.83
N CYS A 29 35.77 22.43 -20.70
CA CYS A 29 34.87 21.48 -20.04
C CYS A 29 34.79 20.15 -20.79
N ALA A 30 34.81 20.18 -22.13
CA ALA A 30 34.86 19.00 -22.96
C ALA A 30 36.15 18.19 -22.72
N THR A 31 37.31 18.86 -22.73
CA THR A 31 38.61 18.20 -22.50
C THR A 31 38.66 17.58 -21.11
N MET A 32 38.22 18.28 -20.07
CA MET A 32 38.20 17.73 -18.70
C MET A 32 37.26 16.53 -18.54
N ASN A 33 36.05 16.59 -19.11
CA ASN A 33 35.04 15.54 -18.94
C ASN A 33 35.30 14.31 -19.84
N PHE A 34 35.79 14.52 -21.07
CA PHE A 34 35.90 13.45 -22.08
C PHE A 34 37.29 12.82 -22.21
N ASN A 35 38.32 13.35 -21.53
CA ASN A 35 39.66 12.73 -21.47
C ASN A 35 39.78 11.61 -20.40
N GLN A 36 38.66 11.09 -19.91
CA GLN A 36 38.62 10.02 -18.91
C GLN A 36 38.25 8.67 -19.56
N HIS A 37 38.81 7.56 -19.06
CA HIS A 37 38.64 6.20 -19.64
C HIS A 37 37.19 5.68 -19.72
N ASN A 38 36.21 6.34 -19.09
CA ASN A 38 34.79 5.98 -19.14
C ASN A 38 33.90 7.23 -19.27
N ALA A 39 34.35 8.18 -20.08
CA ALA A 39 33.62 9.43 -20.28
C ALA A 39 32.19 9.19 -20.80
N LYS A 40 31.26 9.95 -20.23
CA LYS A 40 29.84 9.93 -20.59
C LYS A 40 29.36 11.38 -20.74
N CYS A 41 28.40 11.59 -21.64
CA CYS A 41 27.71 12.87 -21.75
C CYS A 41 27.09 13.27 -20.40
N ALA A 42 27.34 14.50 -19.94
CA ALA A 42 26.84 14.98 -18.65
C ALA A 42 25.30 15.00 -18.56
N LEU A 43 24.60 15.12 -19.70
CA LEU A 43 23.15 15.20 -19.77
C LEU A 43 22.49 13.83 -19.96
N CYS A 44 22.76 13.14 -21.06
CA CYS A 44 22.08 11.87 -21.36
C CYS A 44 22.83 10.61 -20.92
N ARG A 45 24.03 10.77 -20.34
CA ARG A 45 24.89 9.66 -19.87
C ARG A 45 25.30 8.64 -20.94
N ARG A 46 25.08 8.94 -22.23
CA ARG A 46 25.57 8.12 -23.35
C ARG A 46 27.11 8.12 -23.37
N PRO A 47 27.77 6.96 -23.53
CA PRO A 47 29.22 6.89 -23.67
C PRO A 47 29.68 7.69 -24.89
N SER A 48 30.72 8.50 -24.72
CA SER A 48 31.37 9.23 -25.83
C SER A 48 32.82 9.50 -25.41
N THR A 49 33.76 9.37 -26.34
CA THR A 49 35.17 9.73 -26.10
C THR A 49 35.44 11.16 -26.53
N PHE A 50 36.62 11.71 -26.20
CA PHE A 50 37.04 13.03 -26.66
C PHE A 50 37.12 13.10 -28.20
N GLU A 51 37.54 12.01 -28.84
CA GLU A 51 37.62 11.87 -30.31
C GLU A 51 36.25 11.84 -31.00
N ASP A 52 35.19 11.45 -30.27
CA ASP A 52 33.81 11.46 -30.78
C ASP A 52 33.19 12.86 -30.82
N LEU A 53 33.84 13.86 -30.24
CA LEU A 53 33.35 15.23 -30.20
C LEU A 53 33.56 15.94 -31.53
N ILE A 54 32.54 16.66 -31.98
CA ILE A 54 32.55 17.44 -33.22
C ILE A 54 32.74 18.91 -32.85
N MET A 55 33.83 19.51 -33.32
CA MET A 55 34.06 20.95 -33.21
C MET A 55 33.20 21.68 -34.24
N LEU A 56 32.23 22.46 -33.78
CA LEU A 56 31.22 23.08 -34.66
C LEU A 56 31.75 24.30 -35.43
N TYR A 57 32.75 24.99 -34.87
CA TYR A 57 33.42 26.12 -35.49
C TYR A 57 34.92 25.96 -35.30
N PRO A 58 35.62 25.27 -36.23
CA PRO A 58 37.07 25.29 -36.25
C PRO A 58 37.51 26.75 -36.40
N ASP A 59 38.43 27.21 -35.56
CA ASP A 59 39.11 28.49 -35.76
C ASP A 59 39.91 28.38 -37.07
N TYR A 60 39.28 28.74 -38.19
CA TYR A 60 39.96 29.04 -39.45
C TYR A 60 40.70 30.36 -39.26
N GLY A 61 41.72 30.35 -38.41
CA GLY A 61 42.55 31.51 -38.17
C GLY A 61 43.05 32.07 -39.50
N ASP A 62 42.85 33.38 -39.67
CA ASP A 62 43.51 34.22 -40.67
C ASP A 62 45.00 33.89 -40.71
N THR A 63 45.40 33.02 -41.63
CA THR A 63 46.80 32.72 -41.94
C THR A 63 47.40 33.87 -42.74
N LYS A 64 47.43 35.08 -42.16
CA LYS A 64 48.13 36.22 -42.73
C LYS A 64 49.61 36.14 -42.34
N ASN A 65 50.41 35.82 -43.36
CA ASN A 65 51.83 36.13 -43.56
C ASN A 65 52.88 35.13 -43.04
N PRO A 66 53.25 34.12 -43.85
CA PRO A 66 54.63 33.65 -43.89
C PRO A 66 55.50 34.72 -44.58
N VAL A 67 56.23 35.51 -43.78
CA VAL A 67 57.13 36.55 -44.30
C VAL A 67 58.38 35.91 -44.89
N SER A 68 58.33 35.79 -46.22
CA SER A 68 59.37 36.01 -47.22
C SER A 68 60.83 36.13 -46.73
N SER A 69 61.64 35.17 -47.19
CA SER A 69 63.09 35.28 -47.36
C SER A 69 63.50 36.62 -47.98
N SER A 70 64.41 37.35 -47.32
CA SER A 70 65.11 38.50 -47.91
C SER A 70 66.61 38.40 -47.68
N ARG A 71 67.33 38.71 -48.76
CA ARG A 71 68.76 38.56 -49.03
C ARG A 71 69.64 39.29 -48.00
N LYS A 72 70.73 38.64 -47.57
CA LYS A 72 71.80 39.23 -46.74
C LYS A 72 72.57 40.30 -47.53
N PRO A 73 72.58 41.58 -47.10
CA PRO A 73 73.63 42.52 -47.48
C PRO A 73 74.92 42.11 -46.75
N SER A 74 76.08 42.24 -47.40
CA SER A 74 77.38 42.08 -46.73
C SER A 74 77.60 43.27 -45.79
N GLU A 75 77.09 43.14 -44.57
CA GLU A 75 77.26 44.13 -43.51
C GLU A 75 78.73 44.18 -43.08
N SER A 76 79.26 45.40 -42.95
CA SER A 76 80.61 45.61 -42.43
C SER A 76 80.69 45.09 -40.98
N PRO A 77 81.87 44.62 -40.51
CA PRO A 77 82.04 44.12 -39.13
C PRO A 77 81.55 45.09 -38.05
N GLN A 78 81.58 46.40 -38.33
CA GLN A 78 81.06 47.45 -37.44
C GLN A 78 79.52 47.47 -37.37
N ALA A 79 78.82 47.20 -38.46
CA ALA A 79 77.36 47.13 -38.48
C ALA A 79 76.87 45.92 -37.66
N ILE A 80 77.55 44.78 -37.76
CA ILE A 80 77.24 43.57 -36.96
C ILE A 80 77.46 43.83 -35.47
N ALA A 81 78.53 44.53 -35.10
CA ALA A 81 78.81 44.89 -33.70
C ALA A 81 77.74 45.83 -33.12
N ARG A 82 77.29 46.83 -33.90
CA ARG A 82 76.21 47.75 -33.51
C ARG A 82 74.87 47.05 -33.36
N ALA A 83 74.49 46.20 -34.33
CA ALA A 83 73.24 45.43 -34.24
C ALA A 83 73.20 44.50 -33.02
N LYS A 84 74.34 43.88 -32.67
CA LYS A 84 74.47 43.09 -31.44
C LYS A 84 74.31 43.94 -30.19
N LEU A 85 74.88 45.14 -30.18
CA LEU A 85 74.74 46.08 -29.07
C LEU A 85 73.29 46.53 -28.88
N ASP A 86 72.61 46.93 -29.96
CA ASP A 86 71.22 47.37 -29.93
C ASP A 86 70.27 46.25 -29.46
N SER A 87 70.54 45.01 -29.87
CA SER A 87 69.82 43.85 -29.38
C SER A 87 70.04 43.63 -27.88
N LEU A 88 71.28 43.74 -27.38
CA LEU A 88 71.57 43.60 -25.96
C LEU A 88 70.95 44.73 -25.13
N ALA A 89 70.98 45.96 -25.64
CA ALA A 89 70.37 47.12 -25.00
C ALA A 89 68.84 46.96 -24.91
N SER A 90 68.20 46.56 -26.01
CA SER A 90 66.76 46.31 -26.04
C SER A 90 66.35 45.18 -25.07
N GLN A 91 67.12 44.09 -25.03
CA GLN A 91 66.88 42.98 -24.09
C GLN A 91 67.08 43.39 -22.63
N ALA A 92 68.06 44.25 -22.34
CA ALA A 92 68.30 44.75 -21.00
C ALA A 92 67.19 45.70 -20.54
N ILE A 93 66.72 46.61 -21.41
CA ILE A 93 65.61 47.52 -21.12
C ILE A 93 64.32 46.73 -20.91
N GLU A 94 63.99 45.80 -21.80
CA GLU A 94 62.81 44.95 -21.69
C GLU A 94 62.85 44.10 -20.41
N GLY A 95 64.01 43.54 -20.06
CA GLY A 95 64.19 42.81 -18.81
C GLY A 95 63.94 43.67 -17.57
N CYS A 96 64.42 44.93 -17.57
CA CYS A 96 64.15 45.87 -16.48
C CYS A 96 62.68 46.26 -16.41
N HIS A 97 62.04 46.50 -17.56
CA HIS A 97 60.64 46.84 -17.63
C HIS A 97 59.74 45.70 -17.12
N GLN A 98 60.01 44.46 -17.52
CA GLN A 98 59.30 43.28 -17.01
C GLN A 98 59.49 43.09 -15.50
N ALA A 99 60.68 43.38 -14.98
CA ALA A 99 60.95 43.33 -13.55
C ALA A 99 60.22 44.44 -12.75
N LEU A 100 59.93 45.58 -13.38
CA LEU A 100 59.16 46.67 -12.76
C LEU A 100 57.64 46.47 -12.87
N GLN A 101 57.15 45.84 -13.94
CA GLN A 101 55.70 45.64 -14.15
C GLN A 101 55.12 44.50 -13.31
N ARG A 102 55.92 43.45 -13.10
CA ARG A 102 55.54 42.39 -12.18
C ARG A 102 55.97 42.88 -10.81
N ASP A 103 55.03 43.35 -9.99
CA ASP A 103 55.20 43.59 -8.54
C ASP A 103 55.69 42.34 -7.76
N ASP A 104 55.98 41.27 -8.48
CA ASP A 104 56.61 40.06 -8.00
C ASP A 104 58.10 40.32 -7.78
N THR A 105 58.44 40.59 -6.53
CA THR A 105 59.82 40.60 -6.00
C THR A 105 60.55 39.25 -6.18
N ALA A 106 59.92 38.24 -6.78
CA ALA A 106 60.54 36.98 -7.14
C ALA A 106 61.83 37.20 -7.96
N SER A 107 62.93 36.77 -7.35
CA SER A 107 64.31 36.97 -7.78
C SER A 107 64.61 36.64 -9.24
N GLN A 108 63.82 35.83 -9.94
CA GLN A 108 64.17 35.35 -11.28
C GLN A 108 64.15 36.46 -12.34
N THR A 109 63.13 37.33 -12.35
CA THR A 109 63.02 38.42 -13.35
C THR A 109 64.11 39.47 -13.14
N ILE A 110 64.39 39.81 -11.87
CA ILE A 110 65.46 40.74 -11.48
C ILE A 110 66.84 40.14 -11.80
N VAL A 111 67.06 38.85 -11.54
CA VAL A 111 68.30 38.15 -11.88
C VAL A 111 68.52 38.13 -13.40
N PHE A 112 67.47 37.88 -14.18
CA PHE A 112 67.56 37.90 -15.64
C PHE A 112 67.89 39.30 -16.18
N ALA A 113 67.21 40.35 -15.70
CA ALA A 113 67.51 41.74 -16.06
C ALA A 113 68.98 42.09 -15.77
N ARG A 114 69.48 41.65 -14.61
CA ARG A 114 70.87 41.87 -14.19
C ARG A 114 71.89 41.16 -15.10
N ILE A 115 71.63 39.93 -15.51
CA ILE A 115 72.49 39.20 -16.45
C ILE A 115 72.59 39.97 -17.77
N ARG A 116 71.45 40.43 -18.31
CA ARG A 116 71.42 41.19 -19.57
C ARG A 116 72.16 42.53 -19.49
N LEU A 117 72.07 43.22 -18.36
CA LEU A 117 72.82 44.45 -18.13
C LEU A 117 74.33 44.21 -18.04
N ASN A 118 74.76 43.10 -17.43
CA ASN A 118 76.17 42.71 -17.41
C ASN A 118 76.69 42.31 -18.79
N ASP A 119 75.89 41.60 -19.59
CA ASP A 119 76.24 41.25 -20.97
C ASP A 119 76.42 42.52 -21.83
N LEU A 120 75.52 43.49 -21.66
CA LEU A 120 75.58 44.79 -22.32
C LEU A 120 76.82 45.58 -21.88
N ALA A 121 77.09 45.65 -20.57
CA ALA A 121 78.28 46.29 -20.02
C ALA A 121 79.57 45.68 -20.58
N THR A 122 79.64 44.34 -20.63
CA THR A 122 80.79 43.61 -21.17
C THR A 122 80.99 43.89 -22.66
N ALA A 123 79.90 43.91 -23.44
CA ALA A 123 79.95 44.24 -24.87
C ALA A 123 80.39 45.69 -25.11
N LEU A 124 79.97 46.64 -24.27
CA LEU A 124 80.37 48.05 -24.34
C LEU A 124 81.84 48.25 -23.98
N SER A 125 82.33 47.60 -22.92
CA SER A 125 83.74 47.67 -22.53
C SER A 125 84.67 47.17 -23.64
N ALA A 126 84.27 46.10 -24.34
CA ALA A 126 85.01 45.58 -25.50
C ALA A 126 85.05 46.54 -26.70
N LEU A 127 84.11 47.50 -26.77
CA LEU A 127 84.07 48.51 -27.83
C LEU A 127 84.80 49.81 -27.45
N SER A 128 85.01 50.08 -26.16
CA SER A 128 85.60 51.35 -25.70
C SER A 128 87.06 51.55 -26.14
N ASP A 129 87.75 50.48 -26.52
CA ASP A 129 89.09 50.55 -27.14
C ASP A 129 89.05 51.10 -28.58
N GLY A 130 87.87 51.27 -29.18
CA GLY A 130 87.66 51.81 -30.52
C GLY A 130 86.63 52.94 -30.56
N ASN A 131 87.10 54.18 -30.54
CA ASN A 131 86.40 55.42 -30.94
C ASN A 131 84.85 55.40 -30.80
N VAL A 132 84.36 55.11 -29.58
CA VAL A 132 82.93 55.14 -29.27
C VAL A 132 82.49 56.59 -29.16
N ASP A 133 81.28 56.89 -29.64
CA ASP A 133 80.68 58.20 -29.52
C ASP A 133 80.61 58.63 -28.03
N PRO A 134 81.18 59.79 -27.66
CA PRO A 134 81.22 60.26 -26.26
C PRO A 134 79.83 60.40 -25.61
N THR A 135 78.78 60.56 -26.41
CA THR A 135 77.39 60.56 -25.94
C THR A 135 76.98 59.21 -25.35
N THR A 136 77.33 58.10 -26.02
CA THR A 136 77.04 56.74 -25.55
C THR A 136 77.80 56.42 -24.28
N GLN A 137 79.05 56.87 -24.17
CA GLN A 137 79.87 56.68 -22.97
C GLN A 137 79.30 57.45 -21.77
N THR A 138 78.79 58.66 -21.99
CA THR A 138 78.17 59.48 -20.93
C THR A 138 76.86 58.87 -20.42
N LEU A 139 76.02 58.36 -21.33
CA LEU A 139 74.78 57.67 -20.94
C LEU A 139 75.08 56.45 -20.06
N TYR A 140 76.10 55.67 -20.43
CA TYR A 140 76.53 54.48 -19.69
C TYR A 140 77.07 54.82 -18.30
N GLN A 141 77.94 55.84 -18.19
CA GLN A 141 78.45 56.30 -16.90
C GLN A 141 77.33 56.79 -15.97
N ARG A 142 76.21 57.27 -16.52
CA ARG A 142 75.02 57.66 -15.74
C ARG A 142 74.12 56.47 -15.38
N MET A 143 74.06 55.43 -16.19
CA MET A 143 73.27 54.23 -15.90
C MET A 143 73.93 53.33 -14.83
N LEU A 144 75.26 53.23 -14.80
CA LEU A 144 75.98 52.35 -13.88
C LEU A 144 75.66 52.58 -12.38
N PRO A 145 75.66 53.82 -11.87
CA PRO A 145 75.33 54.11 -10.48
C PRO A 145 73.91 53.71 -10.12
N LEU A 146 72.94 53.97 -11.01
CA LEU A 146 71.53 53.59 -10.83
C LEU A 146 71.37 52.06 -10.76
N LEU A 147 72.10 51.33 -11.60
CA LEU A 147 72.10 49.86 -11.58
C LEU A 147 72.76 49.30 -10.32
N ASN A 148 73.85 49.92 -9.85
CA ASN A 148 74.47 49.54 -8.58
C ASN A 148 73.58 49.85 -7.39
N GLU A 149 72.89 50.98 -7.38
CA GLU A 149 71.94 51.37 -6.33
C GLU A 149 70.73 50.42 -6.30
N LEU A 150 70.17 50.08 -7.47
CA LEU A 150 69.15 49.04 -7.60
C LEU A 150 69.65 47.69 -7.08
N THR A 151 70.90 47.32 -7.40
CA THR A 151 71.49 46.05 -6.94
C THR A 151 71.75 46.01 -5.44
N MET A 152 72.08 47.16 -4.82
CA MET A 152 72.31 47.26 -3.38
C MET A 152 71.01 47.31 -2.58
N THR A 153 70.00 48.01 -3.07
CA THR A 153 68.65 48.06 -2.47
C THR A 153 67.90 46.75 -2.66
N SER A 154 68.15 46.04 -3.76
CA SER A 154 67.56 44.73 -4.05
C SER A 154 68.35 43.55 -3.49
N ARG A 155 69.39 43.74 -2.67
CA ARG A 155 69.96 42.62 -1.90
C ARG A 155 68.92 42.28 -0.84
N PRO A 156 68.11 41.21 -1.01
CA PRO A 156 67.22 40.83 0.05
C PRO A 156 68.09 40.56 1.27
N ASN A 157 67.67 41.04 2.43
CA ASN A 157 68.33 40.70 3.68
C ASN A 157 68.24 39.16 3.81
N VAL A 158 69.31 38.47 3.39
CA VAL A 158 69.36 37.01 3.26
C VAL A 158 69.01 36.36 4.59
N GLU A 159 69.38 37.03 5.68
CA GLU A 159 69.03 36.61 7.04
C GLU A 159 67.52 36.68 7.28
N ARG A 160 66.84 37.75 6.85
CA ARG A 160 65.39 37.87 6.95
C ARG A 160 64.67 36.80 6.11
N LEU A 161 65.15 36.49 4.90
CA LEU A 161 64.59 35.41 4.08
C LEU A 161 64.79 34.04 4.73
N ARG A 162 65.94 33.80 5.37
CA ARG A 162 66.21 32.56 6.11
C ARG A 162 65.28 32.40 7.31
N VAL A 163 65.05 33.47 8.07
CA VAL A 163 64.10 33.48 9.19
C VAL A 163 62.69 33.17 8.70
N LEU A 164 62.20 33.87 7.67
CA LEU A 164 60.87 33.63 7.09
C LEU A 164 60.71 32.20 6.54
N ALA A 165 61.74 31.64 5.91
CA ALA A 165 61.73 30.26 5.46
C ALA A 165 61.61 29.27 6.64
N SER A 166 62.33 29.52 7.74
CA SER A 166 62.22 28.69 8.95
C SER A 166 60.85 28.81 9.62
N GLU A 167 60.26 30.01 9.65
CA GLU A 167 58.90 30.23 10.15
C GLU A 167 57.85 29.54 9.28
N ALA A 168 57.99 29.59 7.95
CA ALA A 168 57.11 28.90 7.02
C ALA A 168 57.12 27.38 7.25
N ILE A 169 58.31 26.79 7.43
CA ILE A 169 58.45 25.36 7.76
C ILE A 169 57.79 25.04 9.11
N ARG A 170 57.97 25.89 10.13
CA ARG A 170 57.33 25.71 11.45
C ARG A 170 55.81 25.76 11.33
N PHE A 171 55.26 26.76 10.64
CA PHE A 171 53.81 26.87 10.45
C PHE A 171 53.24 25.71 9.63
N GLU A 172 53.98 25.18 8.65
CA GLU A 172 53.58 23.99 7.93
C GLU A 172 53.54 22.75 8.84
N ALA A 173 54.52 22.58 9.73
CA ALA A 173 54.53 21.52 10.72
C ALA A 173 53.34 21.63 11.69
N GLU A 174 53.09 22.81 12.25
CA GLU A 174 51.95 23.09 13.14
C GLU A 174 50.59 22.85 12.43
N ARG A 175 50.48 23.26 11.17
CA ARG A 175 49.30 22.99 10.33
C ARG A 175 49.07 21.49 10.15
N ASN A 176 50.14 20.75 9.81
CA ASN A 176 50.05 19.31 9.58
C ASN A 176 49.70 18.56 10.88
N GLU A 177 50.24 19.00 12.02
CA GLU A 177 49.86 18.50 13.34
C GLU A 177 48.36 18.74 13.62
N SER A 178 47.88 19.97 13.39
CA SER A 178 46.47 20.32 13.56
C SER A 178 45.55 19.49 12.65
N ILE A 179 45.95 19.24 11.40
CA ILE A 179 45.22 18.36 10.47
C ILE A 179 45.18 16.92 11.00
N SER A 180 46.28 16.42 11.54
CA SER A 180 46.34 15.07 12.15
C SER A 180 45.41 14.97 13.35
N GLN A 181 45.42 15.98 14.23
CA GLN A 181 44.51 16.07 15.38
C GLN A 181 43.05 16.08 14.93
N LEU A 182 42.67 16.90 13.95
CA LEU A 182 41.32 16.95 13.39
C LEU A 182 40.89 15.61 12.77
N ARG A 183 41.78 14.93 12.05
CA ARG A 183 41.51 13.59 11.50
C ARG A 183 41.23 12.58 12.62
N SER A 184 42.03 12.60 13.68
CA SER A 184 41.83 11.71 14.84
C SER A 184 40.54 12.02 15.62
N ALA A 185 40.14 13.29 15.67
CA ALA A 185 38.88 13.71 16.28
C ALA A 185 37.68 13.23 15.43
N ASN A 186 37.76 13.38 14.11
CA ASN A 186 36.72 12.93 13.18
C ASN A 186 36.51 11.41 13.20
N THR A 187 37.59 10.61 13.32
CA THR A 187 37.44 9.16 13.47
C THR A 187 36.74 8.80 14.78
N ARG A 188 37.09 9.44 15.90
CA ARG A 188 36.40 9.25 17.19
C ARG A 188 34.93 9.64 17.14
N ILE A 189 34.58 10.73 16.47
CA ILE A 189 33.18 11.14 16.28
C ILE A 189 32.43 10.07 15.48
N SER A 190 33.00 9.59 14.37
CA SER A 190 32.39 8.54 13.55
C SER A 190 32.15 7.23 14.32
N GLU A 191 33.08 6.83 15.19
CA GLU A 191 32.94 5.66 16.06
C GLU A 191 31.81 5.84 17.10
N LEU A 192 31.72 7.02 17.71
CA LEU A 192 30.65 7.35 18.67
C LEU A 192 29.29 7.37 17.99
N GLU A 193 29.17 7.96 16.80
CA GLU A 193 27.93 7.93 16.02
C GLU A 193 27.50 6.51 15.67
N ALA A 194 28.43 5.65 15.26
CA ALA A 194 28.14 4.24 14.99
C ALA A 194 27.63 3.51 16.25
N ARG A 195 28.24 3.78 17.41
CA ARG A 195 27.80 3.22 18.70
C ARG A 195 26.41 3.71 19.12
N VAL A 196 26.11 5.00 18.94
CA VAL A 196 24.79 5.57 19.25
C VAL A 196 23.73 4.97 18.32
N ARG A 197 23.99 4.88 17.00
CA ARG A 197 23.09 4.25 16.04
C ARG A 197 22.76 2.81 16.43
N SER A 198 23.76 1.99 16.77
CA SER A 198 23.52 0.59 17.15
C SER A 198 22.71 0.47 18.45
N LEU A 199 22.89 1.37 19.43
CA LEU A 199 22.11 1.37 20.67
C LEU A 199 20.65 1.74 20.42
N VAL A 200 20.39 2.73 19.56
CA VAL A 200 19.03 3.15 19.18
C VAL A 200 18.31 2.02 18.45
N GLU A 201 18.94 1.42 17.43
CA GLU A 201 18.38 0.31 16.68
C GLU A 201 18.08 -0.89 17.60
N ASN A 202 19.02 -1.25 18.49
CA ASN A 202 18.81 -2.33 19.44
C ASN A 202 17.69 -2.06 20.43
N LYS A 203 17.53 -0.82 20.92
CA LYS A 203 16.45 -0.45 21.84
C LYS A 203 15.09 -0.53 21.14
N GLN A 204 14.96 0.04 19.94
CA GLN A 204 13.74 0.01 19.14
C GLN A 204 13.33 -1.42 18.78
N VAL A 205 14.28 -2.25 18.33
CA VAL A 205 14.01 -3.67 18.02
C VAL A 205 13.57 -4.44 19.27
N ARG A 206 14.18 -4.21 20.43
CA ARG A 206 13.76 -4.86 21.69
C ARG A 206 12.35 -4.45 22.10
N GLU A 207 12.00 -3.16 21.96
CA GLU A 207 10.67 -2.66 22.29
C GLU A 207 9.60 -3.24 21.36
N LEU A 208 9.85 -3.23 20.05
CA LEU A 208 8.97 -3.88 19.07
C LEU A 208 8.78 -5.37 19.34
N ARG A 209 9.84 -6.09 19.73
CA ARG A 209 9.74 -7.51 20.14
C ARG A 209 8.88 -7.72 21.38
N ARG A 210 8.98 -6.84 22.40
CA ARG A 210 8.11 -6.91 23.59
C ARG A 210 6.66 -6.64 23.24
N ASN A 211 6.41 -5.64 22.40
CA ASN A 211 5.06 -5.31 21.95
C ASN A 211 4.45 -6.46 21.14
N LEU A 212 5.24 -7.08 20.26
CA LEU A 212 4.83 -8.26 19.50
C LEU A 212 4.53 -9.45 20.41
N ALA A 213 5.37 -9.72 21.42
CA ALA A 213 5.12 -10.77 22.40
C ALA A 213 3.81 -10.51 23.18
N SER A 214 3.61 -9.29 23.69
CA SER A 214 2.38 -8.92 24.39
C SER A 214 1.13 -9.01 23.49
N ALA A 215 1.24 -8.66 22.21
CA ALA A 215 0.16 -8.81 21.25
C ALA A 215 -0.17 -10.29 21.00
N ASN A 216 0.84 -11.15 20.87
CA ASN A 216 0.65 -12.60 20.71
C ASN A 216 -0.01 -13.23 21.94
N ASP A 217 0.36 -12.82 23.15
CA ASP A 217 -0.29 -13.28 24.39
C ASP A 217 -1.78 -12.89 24.42
N ARG A 218 -2.11 -11.67 23.96
CA ARG A 218 -3.51 -11.22 23.83
C ARG A 218 -4.28 -12.04 22.79
N ILE A 219 -3.65 -12.36 21.66
CA ILE A 219 -4.26 -13.20 20.62
C ILE A 219 -4.53 -14.60 21.17
N SER A 220 -3.57 -15.22 21.86
CA SER A 220 -3.76 -16.53 22.51
C SER A 220 -4.92 -16.51 23.50
N ASN A 221 -4.96 -15.51 24.39
CA ASN A 221 -6.06 -15.35 25.35
C ASN A 221 -7.43 -15.17 24.68
N LEU A 222 -7.49 -14.46 23.55
CA LEU A 222 -8.74 -14.30 22.78
C LEU A 222 -9.13 -15.61 22.08
N GLN A 223 -8.18 -16.36 21.54
CA GLN A 223 -8.41 -17.68 20.96
C GLN A 223 -8.98 -18.65 22.00
N ASP A 224 -8.42 -18.69 23.21
CA ASP A 224 -8.92 -19.52 24.31
C ASP A 224 -10.35 -19.13 24.71
N ARG A 225 -10.66 -17.82 24.74
CA ARG A 225 -12.01 -17.32 25.03
C ARG A 225 -13.01 -17.70 23.95
N VAL A 226 -12.63 -17.58 22.67
CA VAL A 226 -13.48 -18.00 21.54
C VAL A 226 -13.75 -19.51 21.62
N GLN A 227 -12.71 -20.31 21.88
CA GLN A 227 -12.86 -21.76 22.03
C GLN A 227 -13.78 -22.13 23.20
N ALA A 228 -13.65 -21.47 24.34
CA ALA A 228 -14.54 -21.67 25.48
C ALA A 228 -16.00 -21.30 25.17
N LEU A 229 -16.23 -20.24 24.38
CA LEU A 229 -17.57 -19.85 23.93
C LEU A 229 -18.16 -20.86 22.94
N LEU A 230 -17.35 -21.41 22.03
CA LEU A 230 -17.79 -22.46 21.11
C LEU A 230 -18.26 -23.71 21.88
N VAL A 231 -17.49 -24.15 22.88
CA VAL A 231 -17.88 -25.28 23.75
C VAL A 231 -19.19 -24.99 24.47
N LYS A 232 -19.35 -23.79 25.05
CA LYS A 232 -20.61 -23.38 25.70
C LYS A 232 -21.78 -23.32 24.72
N GLY A 233 -21.54 -22.86 23.49
CA GLY A 233 -22.54 -22.84 22.41
C GLY A 233 -23.03 -24.24 22.07
N ASN A 234 -22.11 -25.19 21.87
CA ASN A 234 -22.45 -26.59 21.58
C ASN A 234 -23.26 -27.22 22.73
N GLN A 235 -22.85 -27.01 23.99
CA GLN A 235 -23.60 -27.48 25.16
C GLN A 235 -25.00 -26.84 25.28
N ALA A 236 -25.18 -25.61 24.82
CA ALA A 236 -26.48 -24.97 24.76
C ALA A 236 -27.35 -25.61 23.67
N MET A 237 -26.81 -25.87 22.48
CA MET A 237 -27.53 -26.56 21.40
C MET A 237 -27.96 -27.97 21.83
N GLU A 238 -27.09 -28.76 22.45
CA GLU A 238 -27.44 -30.10 22.97
C GLU A 238 -28.55 -30.05 24.04
N ARG A 239 -28.68 -28.95 24.78
CA ARG A 239 -29.80 -28.76 25.71
C ARG A 239 -31.09 -28.44 24.97
N VAL A 240 -31.02 -27.58 23.95
CA VAL A 240 -32.16 -27.28 23.06
C VAL A 240 -32.66 -28.56 22.39
N ASP A 241 -31.77 -29.37 21.81
CA ASP A 241 -32.14 -30.63 21.14
C ASP A 241 -32.84 -31.60 22.11
N ARG A 242 -32.34 -31.73 23.34
CA ARG A 242 -32.99 -32.52 24.39
C ARG A 242 -34.38 -32.01 24.73
N THR A 243 -34.53 -30.70 24.95
CA THR A 243 -35.84 -30.12 25.25
C THR A 243 -36.80 -30.25 24.06
N GLU A 244 -36.32 -30.15 22.83
CA GLU A 244 -37.15 -30.34 21.64
C GLU A 244 -37.62 -31.79 21.55
N GLN A 245 -36.75 -32.76 21.83
CA GLN A 245 -37.10 -34.17 21.87
C GLN A 245 -38.13 -34.49 22.96
N GLU A 246 -37.99 -33.90 24.16
CA GLU A 246 -38.98 -34.00 25.24
C GLU A 246 -40.35 -33.42 24.82
N VAL A 247 -40.38 -32.23 24.20
CA VAL A 247 -41.60 -31.61 23.68
C VAL A 247 -42.26 -32.50 22.61
N ARG A 248 -41.47 -33.11 21.71
CA ARG A 248 -42.00 -34.06 20.70
C ARG A 248 -42.64 -35.28 21.36
N VAL A 249 -42.02 -35.85 22.40
CA VAL A 249 -42.58 -36.99 23.16
C VAL A 249 -43.87 -36.59 23.87
N LEU A 250 -43.89 -35.45 24.58
CA LEU A 250 -45.09 -34.93 25.24
C LEU A 250 -46.22 -34.66 24.26
N THR A 251 -45.91 -34.09 23.09
CA THR A 251 -46.89 -33.84 22.03
C THR A 251 -47.50 -35.15 21.51
N SER A 252 -46.68 -36.18 21.29
CA SER A 252 -47.15 -37.52 20.90
C SER A 252 -48.05 -38.15 21.97
N ASN A 253 -47.67 -38.04 23.25
CA ASN A 253 -48.48 -38.52 24.37
C ASN A 253 -49.82 -37.79 24.46
N LEU A 254 -49.82 -36.46 24.30
CA LEU A 254 -51.04 -35.65 24.30
C LEU A 254 -51.97 -36.02 23.13
N GLN A 255 -51.42 -36.32 21.95
CA GLN A 255 -52.20 -36.85 20.82
C GLN A 255 -52.83 -38.22 21.14
N ARG A 256 -52.11 -39.11 21.83
CA ARG A 256 -52.66 -40.41 22.27
C ARG A 256 -53.80 -40.22 23.28
N VAL A 257 -53.62 -39.33 24.25
CA VAL A 257 -54.66 -38.99 25.25
C VAL A 257 -55.88 -38.38 24.58
N LYS A 258 -55.70 -37.48 23.60
CA LYS A 258 -56.82 -36.92 22.81
C LYS A 258 -57.58 -38.02 22.06
N LYS A 259 -56.88 -38.97 21.44
CA LYS A 259 -57.51 -40.11 20.76
C LYS A 259 -58.27 -41.02 21.72
N SER A 260 -57.71 -41.30 22.90
CA SER A 260 -58.41 -42.11 23.92
C SER A 260 -59.63 -41.37 24.49
N LEU A 261 -59.53 -40.05 24.66
CA LEU A 261 -60.65 -39.22 25.12
C LEU A 261 -61.78 -39.22 24.09
N ALA A 262 -61.48 -39.00 22.81
CA ALA A 262 -62.46 -39.06 21.73
C ALA A 262 -63.15 -40.44 21.66
N LYS A 263 -62.40 -41.52 21.85
CA LYS A 263 -62.97 -42.87 21.93
C LYS A 263 -63.87 -43.07 23.15
N ALA A 264 -63.50 -42.49 24.30
CA ALA A 264 -64.33 -42.55 25.50
C ALA A 264 -65.62 -41.73 25.33
N GLU A 265 -65.55 -40.56 24.67
CA GLU A 265 -66.72 -39.75 24.32
C GLU A 265 -67.67 -40.52 23.38
N GLU A 266 -67.14 -41.23 22.39
CA GLU A 266 -67.91 -42.10 21.49
C GLU A 266 -68.63 -43.23 22.26
N LEU A 267 -67.93 -43.93 23.17
CA LEU A 267 -68.53 -44.97 24.01
C LEU A 267 -69.61 -44.43 24.95
N VAL A 268 -69.42 -43.24 25.52
CA VAL A 268 -70.43 -42.58 26.36
C VAL A 268 -71.66 -42.19 25.54
N ALA A 269 -71.47 -41.71 24.30
CA ALA A 269 -72.57 -41.42 23.39
C ALA A 269 -73.36 -42.70 23.02
N GLU A 270 -72.67 -43.79 22.71
CA GLU A 270 -73.32 -45.09 22.45
C GLU A 270 -74.14 -45.61 23.64
N GLU A 271 -73.60 -45.53 24.87
CA GLU A 271 -74.32 -45.92 26.08
C GLU A 271 -75.52 -44.99 26.35
N HIS A 272 -75.39 -43.69 26.07
CA HIS A 272 -76.50 -42.75 26.18
C HIS A 272 -77.63 -43.09 25.20
N ASP A 273 -77.30 -43.42 23.95
CA ASP A 273 -78.28 -43.83 22.94
C ASP A 273 -78.98 -45.14 23.32
N LYS A 274 -78.23 -46.13 23.82
CA LYS A 274 -78.82 -47.37 24.38
C LYS A 274 -79.78 -47.07 25.53
N PHE A 275 -79.41 -46.18 26.44
CA PHE A 275 -80.25 -45.76 27.55
C PHE A 275 -81.54 -45.07 27.06
N LEU A 276 -81.46 -44.20 26.05
CA LEU A 276 -82.62 -43.55 25.45
C LEU A 276 -83.55 -44.56 24.76
N GLN A 277 -83.00 -45.53 24.01
CA GLN A 277 -83.78 -46.62 23.41
C GLN A 277 -84.50 -47.46 24.47
N GLU A 278 -83.80 -47.82 25.55
CA GLU A 278 -84.38 -48.59 26.64
C GLU A 278 -85.48 -47.81 27.38
N ARG A 279 -85.27 -46.49 27.58
CA ARG A 279 -86.30 -45.60 28.11
C ARG A 279 -87.54 -45.57 27.20
N GLN A 280 -87.35 -45.45 25.89
CA GLN A 280 -88.46 -45.50 24.92
C GLN A 280 -89.20 -46.84 24.97
N ARG A 281 -88.49 -47.97 25.04
CA ARG A 281 -89.09 -49.31 25.21
C ARG A 281 -89.92 -49.39 26.49
N ARG A 282 -89.43 -48.86 27.61
CA ARG A 282 -90.19 -48.82 28.88
C ARG A 282 -91.46 -47.99 28.76
N VAL A 283 -91.42 -46.87 28.03
CA VAL A 283 -92.62 -46.07 27.75
C VAL A 283 -93.63 -46.86 26.90
N GLN A 284 -93.17 -47.54 25.85
CA GLN A 284 -94.01 -48.40 25.02
C GLN A 284 -94.63 -49.56 25.82
N LEU A 285 -93.85 -50.24 26.66
CA LEU A 285 -94.32 -51.30 27.56
C LEU A 285 -95.38 -50.79 28.52
N LYS A 286 -95.19 -49.61 29.14
CA LYS A 286 -96.21 -48.99 29.99
C LYS A 286 -97.50 -48.69 29.24
N SER A 287 -97.42 -48.20 28.00
CA SER A 287 -98.59 -48.01 27.13
C SER A 287 -99.34 -49.32 26.90
N ARG A 288 -98.62 -50.38 26.53
CA ARG A 288 -99.22 -51.71 26.29
C ARG A 288 -99.83 -52.33 27.55
N LEU A 289 -99.21 -52.13 28.72
CA LEU A 289 -99.79 -52.55 29.99
C LEU A 289 -101.10 -51.81 30.26
N SER A 290 -101.14 -50.49 30.05
CA SER A 290 -102.38 -49.71 30.16
C SER A 290 -103.47 -50.17 29.19
N GLU A 291 -103.10 -50.60 27.98
CA GLU A 291 -104.04 -51.19 27.01
C GLU A 291 -104.58 -52.54 27.51
N ILE A 292 -103.71 -53.39 28.06
CA ILE A 292 -104.10 -54.67 28.67
C ILE A 292 -105.04 -54.44 29.86
N ASP A 293 -104.71 -53.53 30.77
CA ASP A 293 -105.55 -53.19 31.92
C ASP A 293 -106.95 -52.70 31.46
N ALA A 294 -107.01 -51.87 30.41
CA ALA A 294 -108.27 -51.43 29.82
C ALA A 294 -109.06 -52.58 29.19
N LEU A 295 -108.39 -53.51 28.52
CA LEU A 295 -109.00 -54.72 27.96
C LEU A 295 -109.52 -55.66 29.07
N GLU A 296 -108.77 -55.86 30.15
CA GLU A 296 -109.22 -56.63 31.31
C GLU A 296 -110.43 -55.98 31.98
N GLU A 297 -110.44 -54.65 32.11
CA GLU A 297 -111.61 -53.91 32.60
C GLU A 297 -112.82 -54.11 31.69
N GLN A 298 -112.65 -54.08 30.36
CA GLN A 298 -113.71 -54.42 29.42
C GLN A 298 -114.18 -55.88 29.58
N LEU A 299 -113.26 -56.82 29.73
CA LEU A 299 -113.56 -58.25 29.86
C LEU A 299 -114.27 -58.55 31.18
N THR A 300 -113.94 -57.84 32.27
CA THR A 300 -114.67 -57.93 33.54
C THR A 300 -116.07 -57.31 33.43
N LYS A 301 -116.23 -56.20 32.71
CA LYS A 301 -117.56 -55.63 32.37
C LYS A 301 -118.39 -56.62 31.55
N GLU A 302 -117.81 -57.24 30.52
CA GLU A 302 -118.48 -58.28 29.71
C GLU A 302 -118.78 -59.53 30.54
N ARG A 303 -117.89 -59.98 31.43
CA ARG A 303 -118.19 -61.08 32.37
C ARG A 303 -119.33 -60.72 33.32
N LYS A 304 -119.42 -59.48 33.80
CA LYS A 304 -120.55 -59.00 34.60
C LYS A 304 -121.84 -59.00 33.79
N LYS A 305 -121.81 -58.49 32.55
CA LYS A 305 -122.94 -58.57 31.61
C LYS A 305 -123.33 -60.03 31.35
N SER A 306 -122.40 -60.91 31.03
CA SER A 306 -122.67 -62.34 30.81
C SER A 306 -123.19 -63.04 32.06
N ARG A 307 -122.71 -62.70 33.27
CA ARG A 307 -123.31 -63.17 34.52
C ARG A 307 -124.74 -62.65 34.69
N GLN A 308 -124.99 -61.38 34.34
CA GLN A 308 -126.31 -60.79 34.37
C GLN A 308 -127.24 -61.43 33.31
N PHE A 309 -126.73 -61.72 32.11
CA PHE A 309 -127.43 -62.47 31.07
C PHE A 309 -127.66 -63.93 31.48
N MET A 310 -126.72 -64.58 32.18
CA MET A 310 -126.92 -65.92 32.74
C MET A 310 -127.98 -65.91 33.85
N LEU A 311 -128.02 -64.88 34.71
CA LEU A 311 -129.08 -64.68 35.69
C LEU A 311 -130.43 -64.43 35.00
N ILE A 312 -130.45 -63.60 33.95
CA ILE A 312 -131.64 -63.38 33.12
C ILE A 312 -132.03 -64.66 32.39
N ALA A 313 -131.09 -65.46 31.88
CA ALA A 313 -131.35 -66.72 31.20
C ALA A 313 -131.78 -67.82 32.17
N GLN A 314 -131.31 -67.82 33.41
CA GLN A 314 -131.83 -68.69 34.47
C GLN A 314 -133.25 -68.26 34.87
N ASN A 315 -133.53 -66.95 34.90
CA ASN A 315 -134.89 -66.43 35.10
C ASN A 315 -135.81 -66.72 33.90
N LEU A 316 -135.32 -66.61 32.66
CA LEU A 316 -136.04 -66.95 31.44
C LEU A 316 -136.16 -68.47 31.25
N SER A 317 -135.23 -69.27 31.77
CA SER A 317 -135.36 -70.73 31.85
C SER A 317 -136.37 -71.14 32.91
N ALA A 318 -136.50 -70.35 33.99
CA ALA A 318 -137.59 -70.49 34.96
C ALA A 318 -138.94 -70.00 34.38
N GLU A 319 -138.94 -69.05 33.44
CA GLU A 319 -140.15 -68.63 32.70
C GLU A 319 -140.48 -69.56 31.51
N ASN A 320 -139.49 -70.19 30.88
CA ASN A 320 -139.67 -71.09 29.72
C ASN A 320 -140.01 -72.54 30.09
N GLU A 321 -140.00 -72.92 31.38
CA GLU A 321 -140.71 -74.14 31.81
C GLU A 321 -142.24 -73.97 31.80
N LYS A 322 -142.76 -72.76 31.52
CA LYS A 322 -144.21 -72.48 31.55
C LYS A 322 -144.91 -72.44 30.19
N TYR A 323 -144.20 -72.52 29.06
CA TYR A 323 -144.83 -72.53 27.74
C TYR A 323 -144.07 -73.43 26.74
N LYS A 324 -144.31 -74.74 26.86
CA LYS A 324 -144.22 -75.65 25.71
C LYS A 324 -145.49 -75.46 24.87
N GLU A 325 -145.38 -74.97 23.64
CA GLU A 325 -146.12 -75.53 22.49
C GLU A 325 -145.76 -74.89 21.14
N LYS A 326 -145.41 -75.79 20.22
CA LYS A 326 -145.64 -75.79 18.77
C LYS A 326 -144.64 -75.18 17.75
N PRO A 327 -144.48 -75.85 16.58
CA PRO A 327 -143.44 -75.62 15.58
C PRO A 327 -143.98 -74.96 14.29
N THR A 328 -143.12 -74.35 13.45
CA THR A 328 -143.20 -74.31 11.96
C THR A 328 -142.06 -73.46 11.35
N SER A 329 -141.27 -74.00 10.41
CA SER A 329 -141.14 -73.65 8.96
C SER A 329 -140.07 -72.59 8.64
N GLN A 330 -139.02 -72.93 7.86
CA GLN A 330 -138.72 -72.46 6.47
C GLN A 330 -138.44 -70.95 6.36
N GLU A 331 -137.35 -70.40 5.79
CA GLU A 331 -136.85 -70.41 4.39
C GLU A 331 -135.56 -69.53 4.37
N GLU A 332 -134.42 -69.94 3.78
CA GLU A 332 -133.87 -69.51 2.47
C GLU A 332 -132.76 -68.41 2.43
N ILE A 333 -131.56 -68.83 1.96
CA ILE A 333 -130.69 -68.28 0.88
C ILE A 333 -129.98 -66.90 1.05
N ARG A 334 -128.62 -66.93 0.94
CA ARG A 334 -127.72 -66.18 -0.01
C ARG A 334 -126.30 -66.03 0.57
N SER A 335 -125.31 -66.85 0.20
CA SER A 335 -124.34 -66.70 -0.92
C SER A 335 -123.29 -65.56 -0.81
N ILE A 336 -122.04 -65.90 -0.41
CA ILE A 336 -120.70 -65.67 -1.06
C ILE A 336 -120.40 -64.22 -1.58
N PRO A 337 -119.23 -63.56 -1.26
CA PRO A 337 -117.98 -63.94 -1.93
C PRO A 337 -116.62 -63.78 -1.23
N THR A 338 -115.72 -64.61 -1.75
CA THR A 338 -114.26 -64.57 -1.73
C THR A 338 -113.70 -63.31 -2.40
N SER A 339 -112.61 -62.74 -1.87
CA SER A 339 -111.68 -61.96 -2.71
C SER A 339 -110.23 -62.03 -2.22
N LYS A 340 -109.40 -62.62 -3.08
CA LYS A 340 -107.93 -62.56 -3.11
C LYS A 340 -107.44 -61.15 -3.48
N ARG A 341 -106.28 -60.69 -2.95
CA ARG A 341 -105.29 -59.82 -3.64
C ARG A 341 -103.99 -59.76 -2.82
N ARG A 342 -102.90 -60.44 -3.20
CA ARG A 342 -101.81 -60.09 -4.16
C ARG A 342 -100.96 -58.84 -3.79
N VAL A 343 -99.80 -59.12 -3.20
CA VAL A 343 -98.41 -58.68 -3.52
C VAL A 343 -98.21 -57.33 -4.23
N ARG A 344 -97.32 -56.49 -3.68
CA ARG A 344 -96.25 -55.80 -4.44
C ARG A 344 -95.10 -55.31 -3.55
N PHE A 345 -93.91 -55.82 -3.86
CA PHE A 345 -92.61 -55.20 -3.61
C PHE A 345 -92.50 -53.87 -4.36
N VAL A 346 -91.84 -52.85 -3.79
CA VAL A 346 -90.89 -51.95 -4.48
C VAL A 346 -89.85 -51.49 -3.44
N VAL A 347 -88.58 -51.74 -3.75
CA VAL A 347 -87.32 -51.20 -3.20
C VAL A 347 -86.85 -50.18 -4.27
N PRO A 348 -86.13 -49.09 -3.95
CA PRO A 348 -84.70 -49.14 -3.58
C PRO A 348 -84.39 -48.69 -2.15
#